data_AF-A0A945ABQ2-F1
#
_entry.id   AF-A0A945ABQ2-F1
#
_cell.length_a   1.000
_cell.length_b   1.000
_cell.length_c   1.000
_cell.angle_alpha   90.00
_cell.angle_beta   90.00
_cell.angle_gamma   90.00
#
_symmetry.space_group_name_H-M   'P 1'
#
loop_
_entity.id
_entity.type
_entity.pdbx_description
1 polymer ?
#
loop_
_entity_poly.entity_id
_entity_poly.type
_entity_poly.pdbx_seq_one_letter_code
_entity_poly.pdbx_strand_id
1 'polypeptide(L)' 'QNITLIGSVSPDSLRDYPLAMDMIAQCRMDVSPIITHHLPFQEAQKAFELFIDHRDEAIKVVLDY' A
#
# COMPACT_ATOMS: atom_id res chain seq x y z
N GLN A 1 10.54 2.40 35.81
CA GLN A 1 9.26 2.39 35.05
C GLN A 1 9.23 1.14 34.20
N ASN A 2 8.09 0.44 34.16
CA ASN A 2 7.91 -0.80 33.38
C ASN A 2 7.37 -0.46 31.98
N ILE A 3 8.26 -0.12 31.04
CA ILE A 3 7.89 0.12 29.64
C ILE A 3 8.26 -1.13 28.82
N THR A 4 7.36 -1.55 27.92
CA THR A 4 7.60 -2.62 26.94
C THR A 4 7.68 -2.02 25.55
N LEU A 5 8.72 -2.38 24.79
CA LEU A 5 8.88 -2.02 23.38
C LEU A 5 8.62 -3.26 22.51
N ILE A 6 7.73 -3.13 21.54
CA ILE A 6 7.43 -4.18 20.56
C ILE A 6 7.79 -3.65 19.17
N GLY A 7 8.61 -4.40 18.44
CA GLY A 7 8.87 -4.18 17.01
C GLY A 7 8.06 -5.16 16.16
N SER A 8 7.66 -4.74 14.97
CA SER A 8 7.05 -5.61 13.95
C SER A 8 7.70 -5.37 12.60
N VAL A 9 7.79 -6.41 11.78
CA VAL A 9 8.35 -6.33 10.42
C VAL A 9 7.58 -7.26 9.52
N SER A 10 6.95 -6.69 8.49
CA SER A 10 6.16 -7.38 7.47
C SER A 10 5.02 -8.27 8.02
N PRO A 11 3.95 -8.48 7.24
CA PRO A 11 2.90 -9.43 7.59
C PRO A 11 3.34 -10.89 7.37
N ASP A 12 2.74 -11.81 8.14
CA ASP A 12 2.67 -13.22 7.77
C ASP A 12 1.68 -13.35 6.61
N SER A 13 2.17 -13.63 5.41
CA SER A 13 1.31 -13.63 4.21
C SER A 13 0.23 -14.72 4.23
N LEU A 14 0.46 -15.86 4.89
CA LEU A 14 -0.55 -16.93 4.94
C LEU A 14 -1.69 -16.60 5.90
N ARG A 15 -1.42 -15.77 6.91
CA ARG A 15 -2.39 -15.40 7.95
C ARG A 15 -3.03 -14.04 7.71
N ASP A 16 -2.22 -13.03 7.42
CA ASP A 16 -2.63 -11.63 7.47
C ASP A 16 -3.27 -11.17 6.14
N TYR A 17 -2.90 -11.75 4.99
CA TYR A 17 -3.52 -11.39 3.70
C TYR A 17 -5.00 -11.81 3.62
N PRO A 18 -5.39 -13.06 3.97
CA PRO A 18 -6.80 -13.44 3.98
C PRO A 18 -7.64 -12.54 4.89
N LEU A 19 -7.10 -12.17 6.06
CA LEU A 19 -7.75 -11.25 6.99
C LEU A 19 -7.96 -9.86 6.38
N ALA A 20 -6.93 -9.29 5.74
CA ALA A 20 -7.03 -7.99 5.08
C ALA A 20 -8.05 -8.02 3.94
N MET A 21 -8.08 -9.09 3.13
CA MET A 21 -9.06 -9.24 2.06
C MET A 21 -10.50 -9.36 2.60
N ASP A 22 -10.71 -10.09 3.69
CA ASP A 22 -12.02 -10.18 4.34
C ASP A 22 -12.50 -8.81 4.85
N MET A 23 -11.61 -8.00 5.43
CA MET A 23 -11.94 -6.64 5.86
C MET A 23 -12.37 -5.73 4.70
N ILE A 24 -11.71 -5.84 3.54
CA ILE A 24 -12.07 -5.11 2.32
C ILE A 24 -13.42 -5.60 1.78
N ALA A 25 -13.59 -6.92 1.65
CA ALA A 25 -14.80 -7.54 1.12
C ALA A 25 -16.05 -7.23 1.97
N GLN A 26 -15.89 -7.12 3.29
CA GLN A 26 -16.93 -6.74 4.23
C GLN A 26 -17.15 -5.22 4.33
N CYS A 27 -16.48 -4.42 3.51
CA CYS A 27 -16.48 -2.96 3.57
C CYS A 27 -16.11 -2.39 4.96
N ARG A 28 -15.35 -3.14 5.76
CA ARG A 28 -14.82 -2.68 7.07
C ARG A 28 -13.65 -1.73 6.91
N MET A 29 -13.02 -1.75 5.73
CA MET A 29 -11.92 -0.86 5.36
C MET A 29 -12.01 -0.56 3.87
N ASP A 30 -12.20 0.72 3.53
CA ASP A 30 -11.98 1.20 2.17
C ASP A 30 -10.51 1.60 2.02
N VAL A 31 -9.77 0.81 1.22
CA VAL A 31 -8.35 1.05 0.94
C VAL A 31 -8.15 1.82 -0.36
N SER A 32 -9.18 2.02 -1.18
CA SER A 32 -9.05 2.69 -2.48
C SER A 32 -8.33 4.05 -2.41
N PRO A 33 -8.54 4.90 -1.38
CA PRO A 33 -7.86 6.20 -1.29
C PRO A 33 -6.34 6.14 -1.13
N ILE A 34 -5.75 4.99 -0.75
CA ILE A 34 -4.29 4.87 -0.64
C ILE A 34 -3.61 4.91 -2.02
N ILE A 35 -4.33 4.46 -3.07
CA ILE A 35 -3.84 4.49 -4.45
C ILE A 35 -4.10 5.88 -5.00
N THR A 36 -3.06 6.71 -5.04
CA THR A 36 -3.18 8.09 -5.50
C THR A 36 -2.94 8.24 -6.99
N HIS A 37 -2.20 7.31 -7.61
CA HIS A 37 -1.85 7.39 -9.02
C HIS A 37 -1.95 6.05 -9.73
N HIS A 38 -2.45 6.11 -10.96
CA HIS A 38 -2.47 5.04 -11.95
C HIS A 38 -1.68 5.48 -13.18
N LEU A 39 -0.73 4.66 -13.61
CA LEU A 39 0.04 4.89 -14.84
C LEU A 39 0.05 3.61 -15.68
N PRO A 40 0.14 3.71 -17.01
CA PRO A 40 0.33 2.54 -17.86
C PRO A 40 1.69 1.90 -17.59
N PHE A 41 1.79 0.57 -17.73
CA PHE A 41 3.03 -0.18 -17.46
C PHE A 41 4.24 0.34 -18.25
N GLN A 42 4.04 0.88 -19.45
CA GLN A 42 5.09 1.48 -20.28
C GLN A 42 5.74 2.72 -19.62
N GLU A 43 5.07 3.34 -18.65
CA GLU A 43 5.56 4.48 -17.87
C GLU A 43 6.18 4.08 -16.53
N ALA A 44 6.58 2.81 -16.34
CA ALA A 44 7.14 2.30 -15.07
C ALA A 44 8.26 3.17 -14.46
N GLN A 45 9.17 3.69 -15.29
CA GLN A 45 10.25 4.59 -14.84
C GLN A 45 9.69 5.88 -14.23
N LYS A 46 8.75 6.52 -14.94
CA LYS A 46 8.10 7.75 -14.47
C LYS A 46 7.27 7.51 -13.21
N ALA A 47 6.57 6.36 -13.12
CA ALA A 47 5.84 5.98 -11.92
C ALA A 47 6.75 5.82 -10.70
N PHE A 48 7.92 5.21 -10.89
CA PHE A 48 8.92 5.07 -9.83
C PHE A 48 9.46 6.43 -9.38
N GLU A 49 9.81 7.32 -10.32
CA GLU A 49 10.25 8.68 -10.02
C GLU A 49 9.18 9.51 -9.30
N LEU A 50 7.93 9.41 -9.75
CA LEU A 50 6.79 10.07 -9.11
C LEU A 50 6.67 9.66 -7.63
N PHE A 51 6.80 8.36 -7.34
CA PHE A 51 6.72 7.83 -5.98
C PHE A 51 7.93 8.24 -5.12
N ILE A 52 9.16 8.01 -5.60
CA ILE A 52 10.36 8.24 -4.78
C ILE A 52 10.60 9.72 -4.47
N ASP A 53 10.27 10.61 -5.41
CA ASP A 53 10.40 12.05 -5.24
C ASP A 53 9.19 12.68 -4.53
N HIS A 54 8.20 11.88 -4.12
CA HIS A 54 6.95 12.33 -3.47
C HIS A 54 6.24 13.44 -4.26
N ARG A 55 6.29 13.36 -5.60
CA ARG A 55 5.64 14.35 -6.47
C ARG A 55 4.12 14.17 -6.39
N ASP A 56 3.40 15.29 -6.45
CA ASP A 56 1.93 15.30 -6.47
C ASP A 56 1.31 14.51 -5.29
N GLU A 57 1.93 14.60 -4.11
CA GLU A 57 1.45 13.94 -2.88
C GLU A 57 1.28 12.42 -3.04
N ALA A 58 2.15 11.77 -3.83
CA ALA A 58 2.12 10.34 -4.06
C ALA A 58 2.21 9.50 -2.77
N ILE A 59 1.23 8.60 -2.55
CA ILE A 59 1.21 7.63 -1.44
C ILE A 59 1.41 6.21 -1.97
N LYS A 60 0.67 5.83 -3.01
CA LYS A 60 0.86 4.55 -3.70
C LYS A 60 0.56 4.73 -5.17
N VAL A 61 1.48 4.27 -6.01
CA VAL A 61 1.36 4.26 -7.46
C VAL A 61 1.11 2.83 -7.92
N VAL A 62 0.10 2.63 -8.76
CA VAL A 62 -0.22 1.35 -9.40
C VAL A 62 0.06 1.45 -10.90
N LEU A 63 0.58 0.37 -11.47
CA LEU A 63 0.80 0.23 -12.90
C LEU A 63 -0.28 -0.66 -13.51
N ASP A 64 -1.00 -0.12 -14.49
CA ASP A 64 -2.04 -0.84 -15.23
C ASP A 64 -1.47 -1.45 -16.53
N TYR A 65 -2.00 -2.60 -16.96
CA TYR A 65 -1.55 -3.37 -18.14
C TYR A 65 -2.52 -3.23 -19.32
#